data_AF-G7YN17-F1
#
_entry.id   AF-G7YN17-F1
#
_cell.length_a   1.000
_cell.length_b   1.000
_cell.length_c   1.000
_cell.angle_alpha   90.00
_cell.angle_beta   90.00
_cell.angle_gamma   90.00
#
_symmetry.space_group_name_H-M   'P 1'
#
loop_
_entity.id
_entity.type
_entity.pdbx_description
1 polymer ?
#
loop_
_entity_poly.entity_id
_entity_poly.type
_entity_poly.pdbx_seq_one_letter_code
_entity_poly.pdbx_strand_id
1 'polypeptide(L)'
;MVAQLACADCSRLFPTKIGLSQHRRHAHPTQHNADKLSRVKHSGARWSQQESQSLLRLANNLYPSCETQTALFARGQVHRNTLKRLDNYIRQSIRGWLRLPKDTPISYIHAGKQHGGLGIPSLSATIPMQRRVRMEKLLSSQCRVLRNVVNDSAFGKVVRDLSLPIRVHGSCVNTKEELVAAWGDSLHNSVDGRGLRELVASPLSNRWLVFPERVFSRIFIRGIQLRCNLLRTRVRSARHGHGGQTILCRGNCGQPESLVHILQFCWITHDARCARHNRVARELAKRLRRLGYTVFEELRAPTSTSFIKPDLIAVRERRATVIDVSIVSDGRGVTVWNEKKQKYGADEFSLAIISALRAIGCDVDFLVHQPMIISYRGICFPQSAKAVIGLGLSKVTVSDLCLLAIVGSLRTYDTFMRGTWR
;
A
#
# COMPACT_ATOMS: atom_id res chain seq x y z
N MET A 1 -44.36 32.02 -15.49
CA MET A 1 -43.10 32.55 -14.91
C MET A 1 -42.31 31.39 -14.31
N VAL A 2 -41.09 31.13 -14.78
CA VAL A 2 -40.20 30.10 -14.21
C VAL A 2 -39.62 30.66 -12.91
N ALA A 3 -39.85 29.99 -11.78
CA ALA A 3 -39.30 30.41 -10.50
C ALA A 3 -37.76 30.41 -10.54
N GLN A 4 -37.14 31.58 -10.38
CA GLN A 4 -35.69 31.75 -10.35
C GLN A 4 -35.16 31.71 -8.92
N LEU A 5 -34.00 31.09 -8.73
CA LEU A 5 -33.35 30.93 -7.44
C LEU A 5 -32.19 31.92 -7.32
N ALA A 6 -32.24 32.82 -6.34
CA ALA A 6 -31.19 33.78 -6.08
C ALA A 6 -30.04 33.17 -5.26
N CYS A 7 -28.80 33.53 -5.59
CA CYS A 7 -27.64 33.25 -4.78
C CYS A 7 -27.63 34.12 -3.52
N ALA A 8 -27.57 33.51 -2.34
CA ALA A 8 -27.52 34.23 -1.07
C ALA A 8 -26.25 35.08 -0.88
N ASP A 9 -25.18 34.77 -1.63
CA ASP A 9 -23.86 35.41 -1.48
C ASP A 9 -23.61 36.56 -2.49
N CYS A 10 -24.40 36.65 -3.58
CA CYS A 10 -24.21 37.67 -4.63
C CYS A 10 -25.47 38.01 -5.45
N SER A 11 -26.64 37.52 -5.06
CA SER A 11 -27.96 37.78 -5.65
C SER A 11 -28.15 37.39 -7.13
N ARG A 12 -27.18 36.71 -7.76
CA ARG A 12 -27.35 36.17 -9.13
C ARG A 12 -28.47 35.14 -9.19
N LEU A 13 -29.28 35.22 -10.25
CA LEU A 13 -30.46 34.38 -10.45
C LEU A 13 -30.14 33.16 -11.31
N PHE A 14 -30.64 32.00 -10.90
CA PHE A 14 -30.44 30.74 -11.60
C PHE A 14 -31.76 30.02 -11.83
N PRO A 15 -31.96 29.41 -13.02
CA PRO A 15 -33.19 28.69 -13.33
C PRO A 15 -33.26 27.31 -12.64
N THR A 16 -32.14 26.79 -12.10
CA THR A 16 -32.09 25.47 -11.46
C THR A 16 -31.26 25.47 -10.17
N LYS A 17 -31.62 24.60 -9.22
CA LYS A 17 -30.85 24.37 -7.98
C LYS A 17 -29.42 23.89 -8.27
N ILE A 18 -29.23 23.13 -9.36
CA ILE A 18 -27.92 22.64 -9.79
C ILE A 18 -27.05 23.79 -10.30
N GLY A 19 -27.60 24.68 -11.13
CA GLY A 19 -26.90 25.87 -11.61
C GLY A 19 -26.48 26.79 -10.45
N LEU A 20 -27.39 27.05 -9.51
CA LEU A 20 -27.08 27.81 -8.30
C LEU A 20 -25.97 27.13 -7.46
N SER A 21 -26.03 25.81 -7.29
CA SER A 21 -25.02 25.07 -6.53
C SER A 21 -23.66 25.05 -7.20
N GLN A 22 -23.59 24.94 -8.54
CA GLN A 22 -22.33 25.02 -9.28
C GLN A 22 -21.75 26.43 -9.18
N HIS A 23 -22.57 27.46 -9.37
CA HIS A 23 -22.16 28.84 -9.20
C HIS A 23 -21.57 29.10 -7.80
N ARG A 24 -22.27 28.72 -6.72
CA ARG A 24 -21.76 28.87 -5.35
C ARG A 24 -20.44 28.12 -5.14
N ARG A 25 -20.25 26.95 -5.76
CA ARG A 25 -19.00 26.18 -5.67
C ARG A 25 -17.81 26.89 -6.33
N HIS A 26 -18.04 27.62 -7.42
CA HIS A 26 -16.97 28.27 -8.19
C HIS A 26 -16.72 29.72 -7.77
N ALA A 27 -17.77 30.50 -7.52
CA ALA A 27 -17.69 31.92 -7.19
C ALA A 27 -17.61 32.21 -5.68
N HIS A 28 -18.17 31.33 -4.84
CA HIS A 28 -18.23 31.50 -3.38
C HIS A 28 -17.73 30.24 -2.64
N PRO A 29 -16.52 29.74 -2.96
CA PRO A 29 -16.04 28.46 -2.44
C PRO A 29 -15.97 28.44 -0.92
N THR A 30 -15.63 29.55 -0.28
CA THR A 30 -15.52 29.66 1.19
C THR A 30 -16.88 29.50 1.86
N GLN A 31 -17.89 30.25 1.42
CA GLN A 31 -19.26 30.19 1.93
C GLN A 31 -19.92 28.84 1.61
N HIS A 32 -19.73 28.33 0.39
CA HIS A 32 -20.22 27.01 -0.02
C HIS A 32 -19.64 25.87 0.84
N ASN A 33 -18.35 25.97 1.19
CA ASN A 33 -17.69 24.98 2.05
C ASN A 33 -18.15 25.10 3.51
N ALA A 34 -18.35 26.32 4.02
CA ALA A 34 -18.90 26.56 5.36
C ALA A 34 -20.32 26.00 5.50
N ASP A 35 -21.19 26.24 4.53
CA ASP A 35 -22.56 25.67 4.47
C ASP A 35 -22.56 24.14 4.34
N LYS A 36 -21.58 23.57 3.65
CA LYS A 36 -21.41 22.11 3.63
C LYS A 36 -20.98 21.58 4.98
N LEU A 37 -20.03 22.25 5.65
CA LEU A 37 -19.52 21.84 6.94
C LEU A 37 -20.60 21.90 8.03
N SER A 38 -21.50 22.88 7.98
CA SER A 38 -22.64 22.98 8.91
C SER A 38 -23.71 21.89 8.69
N ARG A 39 -23.86 21.39 7.45
CA ARG A 39 -24.82 20.33 7.10
C ARG A 39 -24.26 18.91 7.23
N VAL A 40 -22.94 18.77 7.38
CA VAL A 40 -22.32 17.47 7.67
C VAL A 40 -22.68 17.10 9.10
N LYS A 41 -23.73 16.27 9.26
CA LYS A 41 -23.93 15.49 10.49
C LYS A 41 -22.60 14.80 10.78
N HIS A 42 -22.00 15.12 11.92
CA HIS A 42 -20.79 14.43 12.38
C HIS A 42 -21.12 12.94 12.47
N SER A 43 -20.66 12.15 11.50
CA SER A 43 -20.68 10.70 11.63
C SER A 43 -19.89 10.38 12.90
N GLY A 44 -20.55 9.71 13.86
CA GLY A 44 -20.11 9.48 15.25
C GLY A 44 -18.87 8.59 15.42
N ALA A 45 -17.83 8.83 14.63
CA ALA A 45 -16.49 8.32 14.85
C ALA A 45 -15.49 9.45 14.60
N ARG A 46 -15.69 10.59 15.27
CA ARG A 46 -14.59 11.51 15.58
C ARG A 46 -13.78 10.81 16.66
N TRP A 47 -12.62 10.29 16.28
CA TRP A 47 -11.65 9.87 17.29
C TRP A 47 -11.26 11.13 18.05
N SER A 48 -11.57 11.16 19.34
CA SER A 48 -11.13 12.21 20.25
C SER A 48 -9.60 12.29 20.25
N GLN A 49 -9.08 13.45 20.65
CA GLN A 49 -7.64 13.61 20.88
C GLN A 49 -7.13 12.56 21.88
N GLN A 50 -7.99 12.15 22.82
CA GLN A 50 -7.78 11.06 23.76
C GLN A 50 -7.63 9.68 23.09
N GLU A 51 -8.48 9.34 22.13
CA GLU A 51 -8.39 8.05 21.42
C GLU A 51 -7.17 7.99 20.49
N SER A 52 -6.81 9.13 19.89
CA SER A 52 -5.60 9.26 19.07
C SER A 52 -4.33 9.19 19.92
N GLN A 53 -4.33 9.84 21.10
CA GLN A 53 -3.28 9.69 22.11
C GLN A 53 -3.25 8.29 22.73
N SER A 54 -4.38 7.60 22.82
CA SER A 54 -4.44 6.21 23.30
C SER A 54 -3.84 5.26 22.27
N LEU A 55 -4.07 5.50 20.98
CA LEU A 55 -3.43 4.77 19.88
C LEU A 55 -1.92 5.05 19.80
N LEU A 56 -1.49 6.29 20.00
CA LEU A 56 -0.07 6.67 20.11
C LEU A 56 0.58 6.08 21.36
N ARG A 57 -0.08 6.13 22.51
CA ARG A 57 0.38 5.47 23.75
C ARG A 57 0.44 3.95 23.58
N LEU A 58 -0.51 3.36 22.88
CA LEU A 58 -0.48 1.93 22.57
C LEU A 58 0.62 1.59 21.58
N ALA A 59 0.84 2.40 20.54
CA ALA A 59 1.98 2.25 19.65
C ALA A 59 3.31 2.34 20.42
N ASN A 60 3.43 3.29 21.36
CA ASN A 60 4.60 3.44 22.22
C ASN A 60 4.71 2.35 23.30
N ASN A 61 3.61 1.76 23.77
CA ASN A 61 3.62 0.64 24.72
C ASN A 61 3.91 -0.71 24.02
N LEU A 62 3.54 -0.84 22.74
CA LEU A 62 3.91 -1.97 21.88
C LEU A 62 5.35 -1.85 21.38
N TYR A 63 5.90 -0.64 21.39
CA TYR A 63 7.28 -0.32 21.06
C TYR A 63 7.91 0.49 22.20
N PRO A 64 8.08 -0.10 23.41
CA PRO A 64 8.76 0.61 24.48
C PRO A 64 10.18 0.94 24.04
N SER A 65 10.71 2.07 24.54
CA SER A 65 12.16 2.27 24.57
C SER A 65 12.85 1.02 25.13
N CYS A 66 14.04 0.75 24.64
CA CYS A 66 14.85 -0.47 24.83
C CYS A 66 14.81 -1.08 26.27
N GLU A 67 14.63 -0.25 27.30
CA GLU A 67 14.66 -0.64 28.71
C GLU A 67 13.53 -1.60 29.14
N THR A 68 12.27 -1.39 28.71
CA THR A 68 11.13 -2.23 29.17
C THR A 68 11.05 -3.58 28.44
N GLN A 69 11.46 -3.62 27.17
CA GLN A 69 11.71 -4.88 26.47
C GLN A 69 12.77 -5.68 27.23
N THR A 70 13.91 -5.04 27.53
CA THR A 70 15.04 -5.71 28.20
C THR A 70 14.62 -6.29 29.56
N ALA A 71 13.77 -5.61 30.34
CA ALA A 71 13.26 -6.11 31.61
C ALA A 71 12.36 -7.35 31.48
N LEU A 72 11.49 -7.42 30.47
CA LEU A 72 10.65 -8.61 30.19
C LEU A 72 11.46 -9.76 29.58
N PHE A 73 12.52 -9.44 28.84
CA PHE A 73 13.49 -10.39 28.29
C PHE A 73 14.58 -10.82 29.29
N ALA A 74 14.71 -10.15 30.44
CA ALA A 74 15.73 -10.42 31.48
C ALA A 74 15.15 -11.13 32.72
N ARG A 75 13.85 -11.01 32.99
CA ARG A 75 13.20 -11.67 34.14
C ARG A 75 12.75 -13.09 33.81
N GLY A 76 13.47 -14.08 34.34
CA GLY A 76 12.97 -15.41 34.72
C GLY A 76 12.38 -16.30 33.61
N GLN A 77 12.12 -17.57 33.94
CA GLN A 77 11.46 -18.53 33.05
C GLN A 77 10.02 -18.10 32.76
N VAL A 78 9.79 -17.32 31.68
CA VAL A 78 8.43 -17.05 31.22
C VAL A 78 7.88 -18.29 30.51
N HIS A 79 6.81 -18.86 31.07
CA HIS A 79 6.20 -20.09 30.55
C HIS A 79 5.65 -19.89 29.11
N ARG A 80 5.84 -20.89 28.25
CA ARG A 80 5.45 -20.83 26.82
C ARG A 80 3.97 -20.48 26.62
N ASN A 81 3.09 -20.99 27.48
CA ASN A 81 1.65 -20.69 27.38
C ASN A 81 1.33 -19.23 27.74
N THR A 82 2.10 -18.60 28.62
CA THR A 82 1.96 -17.18 28.94
C THR A 82 2.28 -16.33 27.72
N LEU A 83 3.37 -16.64 27.01
CA LEU A 83 3.74 -15.95 25.76
C LEU A 83 2.67 -16.10 24.67
N LYS A 84 2.09 -17.30 24.52
CA LYS A 84 0.98 -17.54 23.59
C LYS A 84 -0.27 -16.72 23.94
N ARG A 85 -0.60 -16.60 25.24
CA ARG A 85 -1.71 -15.76 25.71
C ARG A 85 -1.45 -14.28 25.40
N LEU A 86 -0.24 -13.78 25.64
CA LEU A 86 0.14 -12.41 25.28
C LEU A 86 0.06 -12.17 23.77
N ASP A 87 0.55 -13.10 22.95
CA ASP A 87 0.43 -13.04 21.50
C ASP A 87 -1.06 -12.97 21.06
N ASN A 88 -1.96 -13.70 21.72
CA ASN A 88 -3.40 -13.60 21.45
C ASN A 88 -3.95 -12.21 21.79
N TYR A 89 -3.61 -11.65 22.95
CA TYR A 89 -4.03 -10.30 23.35
C TYR A 89 -3.51 -9.22 22.39
N ILE A 90 -2.24 -9.30 22.00
CA ILE A 90 -1.62 -8.38 21.03
C ILE A 90 -2.37 -8.46 19.70
N ARG A 91 -2.60 -9.66 19.16
CA ARG A 91 -3.33 -9.84 17.89
C ARG A 91 -4.76 -9.31 17.97
N GLN A 92 -5.48 -9.57 19.06
CA GLN A 92 -6.84 -9.06 19.25
C GLN A 92 -6.86 -7.53 19.28
N SER A 93 -5.93 -6.92 20.02
CA SER A 93 -5.83 -5.47 20.14
C SER A 93 -5.50 -4.81 18.79
N ILE A 94 -4.55 -5.36 18.05
CA ILE A 94 -4.19 -4.90 16.70
C ILE A 94 -5.38 -5.00 15.75
N ARG A 95 -6.11 -6.14 15.77
CA ARG A 95 -7.32 -6.29 14.95
C ARG A 95 -8.36 -5.24 15.31
N GLY A 96 -8.52 -4.91 16.59
CA GLY A 96 -9.39 -3.83 17.06
C GLY A 96 -9.00 -2.46 16.49
N TRP A 97 -7.76 -2.01 16.72
CA TRP A 97 -7.30 -0.68 16.28
C TRP A 97 -7.30 -0.52 14.76
N LEU A 98 -6.82 -1.54 14.04
CA LEU A 98 -6.72 -1.52 12.59
C LEU A 98 -7.98 -2.04 11.89
N ARG A 99 -9.05 -2.34 12.66
CA ARG A 99 -10.34 -2.83 12.16
C ARG A 99 -10.16 -4.01 11.19
N LEU A 100 -9.30 -4.96 11.55
CA LEU A 100 -8.97 -6.11 10.71
C LEU A 100 -9.96 -7.24 10.96
N PRO A 101 -10.43 -7.94 9.91
CA PRO A 101 -11.26 -9.14 10.05
C PRO A 101 -10.61 -10.24 10.91
N LYS A 102 -11.44 -11.10 11.53
CA LYS A 102 -10.95 -12.24 12.33
C LYS A 102 -10.11 -13.23 11.51
N ASP A 103 -10.45 -13.42 10.23
CA ASP A 103 -9.74 -14.26 9.28
C ASP A 103 -8.47 -13.62 8.68
N THR A 104 -8.04 -12.46 9.20
CA THR A 104 -6.75 -11.86 8.80
C THR A 104 -5.60 -12.84 9.09
N PRO A 105 -4.72 -13.13 8.10
CA PRO A 105 -3.59 -14.01 8.29
C PRO A 105 -2.72 -13.57 9.49
N ILE A 106 -2.43 -14.50 10.40
CA ILE A 106 -1.55 -14.24 11.54
C ILE A 106 -0.16 -13.82 11.06
N SER A 107 0.31 -14.41 9.95
CA SER A 107 1.54 -14.03 9.28
C SER A 107 1.55 -12.59 8.78
N TYR A 108 0.41 -11.97 8.46
CA TYR A 108 0.36 -10.56 8.09
C TYR A 108 0.70 -9.62 9.25
N ILE A 109 0.33 -10.02 10.48
CA ILE A 109 0.66 -9.26 11.69
C ILE A 109 2.16 -9.39 12.02
N HIS A 110 2.70 -10.60 11.91
CA HIS A 110 4.04 -10.90 12.41
C HIS A 110 5.16 -10.77 11.38
N ALA A 111 4.89 -10.98 10.08
CA ALA A 111 5.90 -10.82 9.05
C ALA A 111 6.43 -9.39 9.02
N GLY A 112 7.74 -9.27 8.79
CA GLY A 112 8.41 -7.98 8.70
C GLY A 112 7.86 -7.11 7.57
N LYS A 113 8.02 -5.79 7.71
CA LYS A 113 7.57 -4.80 6.71
C LYS A 113 8.18 -5.05 5.34
N GLN A 114 9.40 -5.58 5.27
CA GLN A 114 10.07 -5.97 4.03
C GLN A 114 9.31 -7.05 3.24
N HIS A 115 8.58 -7.94 3.92
CA HIS A 115 7.73 -8.96 3.29
C HIS A 115 6.28 -8.46 3.08
N GLY A 116 5.99 -7.22 3.47
CA GLY A 116 4.68 -6.59 3.38
C GLY A 116 3.78 -6.76 4.61
N GLY A 117 4.25 -7.41 5.68
CA GLY A 117 3.52 -7.52 6.95
C GLY A 117 3.66 -6.28 7.85
N LEU A 118 3.00 -6.29 9.01
CA LEU A 118 3.03 -5.18 9.98
C LEU A 118 4.32 -5.14 10.80
N GLY A 119 5.04 -6.26 10.92
CA GLY A 119 6.30 -6.38 11.64
C GLY A 119 6.14 -6.40 13.16
N ILE A 120 4.99 -6.86 13.68
CA ILE A 120 4.79 -7.00 15.12
C ILE A 120 5.38 -8.34 15.59
N PRO A 121 6.39 -8.36 16.47
CA PRO A 121 7.01 -9.60 16.91
C PRO A 121 6.00 -10.58 17.52
N SER A 122 6.12 -11.87 17.19
CA SER A 122 5.44 -12.93 17.95
C SER A 122 6.29 -13.25 19.17
N LEU A 123 5.83 -12.90 20.36
CA LEU A 123 6.55 -13.12 21.61
C LEU A 123 6.88 -14.59 21.82
N SER A 124 5.95 -15.49 21.48
CA SER A 124 6.14 -16.93 21.62
C SER A 124 7.19 -17.54 20.69
N ALA A 125 7.61 -16.83 19.63
CA ALA A 125 8.69 -17.24 18.74
C ALA A 125 9.98 -16.42 18.96
N THR A 126 9.85 -15.09 19.13
CA THR A 126 10.97 -14.16 19.26
C THR A 126 11.69 -14.27 20.60
N ILE A 127 10.98 -14.43 21.73
CA ILE A 127 11.63 -14.57 23.05
C ILE A 127 12.49 -15.84 23.11
N PRO A 128 11.98 -17.05 22.78
CA PRO A 128 12.82 -18.24 22.76
C PRO A 128 14.02 -18.11 21.82
N MET A 129 13.84 -17.52 20.64
CA MET A 129 14.92 -17.32 19.67
C MET A 129 16.02 -16.42 20.23
N GLN A 130 15.67 -15.29 20.85
CA GLN A 130 16.64 -14.40 21.47
C GLN A 130 17.37 -15.06 22.64
N ARG A 131 16.66 -15.87 23.45
CA ARG A 131 17.28 -16.64 24.54
C ARG A 131 18.27 -17.67 24.00
N ARG A 132 17.93 -18.35 22.90
CA ARG A 132 18.85 -19.28 22.22
C ARG A 132 20.11 -18.57 21.73
N VAL A 133 19.98 -17.46 20.99
CA VAL A 133 21.13 -16.70 20.48
C VAL A 133 22.01 -16.20 21.63
N ARG A 134 21.43 -15.74 22.75
CA ARG A 134 22.21 -15.38 23.94
C ARG A 134 22.91 -16.59 24.55
N MET A 135 22.25 -17.73 24.60
CA MET A 135 22.81 -18.97 25.11
C MET A 135 23.99 -19.45 24.26
N GLU A 136 23.85 -19.48 22.94
CA GLU A 136 24.93 -19.83 22.01
C GLU A 136 26.17 -18.97 22.23
N LYS A 137 26.00 -17.65 22.46
CA LYS A 137 27.11 -16.74 22.80
C LYS A 137 27.78 -17.05 24.13
N LEU A 138 27.00 -17.48 25.14
CA LEU A 138 27.55 -17.90 26.43
C LEU A 138 28.34 -19.21 26.29
N LEU A 139 27.79 -20.18 25.55
CA LEU A 139 28.43 -21.46 25.25
C LEU A 139 29.73 -21.28 24.45
N SER A 140 29.76 -20.30 23.53
CA SER A 140 30.95 -19.98 22.73
C SER A 140 31.95 -19.06 23.44
N SER A 141 31.70 -18.67 24.69
CA SER A 141 32.56 -17.73 25.40
C SER A 141 33.87 -18.39 25.85
N GLN A 142 34.99 -17.73 25.58
CA GLN A 142 36.30 -18.18 26.05
C GLN A 142 36.59 -17.79 27.50
N CYS A 143 35.75 -16.94 28.11
CA CYS A 143 35.92 -16.47 29.49
C CYS A 143 35.84 -17.64 30.49
N ARG A 144 36.87 -17.78 31.34
CA ARG A 144 36.99 -18.86 32.32
C ARG A 144 35.80 -18.90 33.31
N VAL A 145 35.38 -17.74 33.82
CA VAL A 145 34.28 -17.64 34.78
C VAL A 145 32.96 -18.12 34.15
N LEU A 146 32.67 -17.72 32.92
CA LEU A 146 31.47 -18.12 32.21
C LEU A 146 31.48 -19.61 31.85
N ARG A 147 32.64 -20.18 31.51
CA ARG A 147 32.77 -21.63 31.27
C ARG A 147 32.44 -22.47 32.49
N ASN A 148 32.85 -22.03 33.68
CA ASN A 148 32.48 -22.72 34.93
C ASN A 148 30.96 -22.70 35.16
N VAL A 149 30.30 -21.59 34.88
CA VAL A 149 28.83 -21.46 34.97
C VAL A 149 28.12 -22.34 33.95
N VAL A 150 28.63 -22.41 32.72
CA VAL A 150 28.03 -23.22 31.64
C VAL A 150 28.12 -24.72 31.93
N ASN A 151 29.23 -25.16 32.56
CA ASN A 151 29.47 -26.57 32.89
C ASN A 151 28.66 -27.05 34.12
N ASP A 152 27.94 -26.15 34.79
CA ASP A 152 27.07 -26.50 35.91
C ASP A 152 25.86 -27.35 35.47
N SER A 153 25.52 -28.36 36.26
CA SER A 153 24.42 -29.29 35.94
C SER A 153 23.05 -28.63 35.84
N ALA A 154 22.79 -27.57 36.63
CA ALA A 154 21.56 -26.79 36.56
C ALA A 154 21.49 -25.98 35.27
N PHE A 155 22.64 -25.54 34.74
CA PHE A 155 22.73 -24.87 33.45
C PHE A 155 22.38 -25.80 32.28
N GLY A 156 22.76 -27.09 32.37
CA GLY A 156 22.41 -28.10 31.38
C GLY A 156 20.90 -28.27 31.14
N LYS A 157 20.06 -28.07 32.18
CA LYS A 157 18.59 -28.06 32.03
C LYS A 157 18.11 -26.88 31.21
N VAL A 158 18.68 -25.69 31.45
CA VAL A 158 18.33 -24.47 30.71
C VAL A 158 18.71 -24.59 29.24
N VAL A 159 19.87 -25.20 28.94
CA VAL A 159 20.30 -25.47 27.56
C VAL A 159 19.30 -26.39 26.86
N ARG A 160 18.91 -27.51 27.48
CA ARG A 160 17.91 -28.44 26.90
C ARG A 160 16.57 -27.75 26.59
N ASP A 161 16.06 -26.93 27.51
CA ASP A 161 14.80 -26.20 27.32
C ASP A 161 14.86 -25.20 26.16
N LEU A 162 16.01 -24.54 25.95
CA LEU A 162 16.21 -23.57 24.86
C LEU A 162 16.51 -24.23 23.50
N SER A 163 17.01 -25.46 23.52
CA SER A 163 17.21 -26.29 22.33
C SER A 163 15.90 -26.84 21.75
N LEU A 164 14.77 -26.71 22.46
CA LEU A 164 13.47 -27.14 21.95
C LEU A 164 13.11 -26.42 20.63
N PRO A 165 12.59 -27.14 19.60
CA PRO A 165 12.26 -26.52 18.32
C PRO A 165 11.25 -25.38 18.46
N ILE A 166 11.63 -24.21 17.92
CA ILE A 166 10.72 -23.08 17.77
C ILE A 166 9.92 -23.33 16.49
N ARG A 167 8.59 -23.26 16.57
CA ARG A 167 7.72 -23.54 15.43
C ARG A 167 6.94 -22.29 15.03
N VAL A 168 6.99 -21.96 13.75
CA VAL A 168 6.24 -20.86 13.12
C VAL A 168 5.42 -21.41 11.97
N HIS A 169 4.10 -21.41 12.11
CA HIS A 169 3.15 -21.83 11.07
C HIS A 169 3.46 -23.18 10.39
N GLY A 170 4.04 -24.13 11.12
CA GLY A 170 4.39 -25.47 10.62
C GLY A 170 5.89 -25.68 10.44
N SER A 171 6.67 -24.62 10.24
CA SER A 171 8.13 -24.69 10.05
C SER A 171 8.86 -24.69 11.39
N CYS A 172 9.88 -25.56 11.53
CA CYS A 172 10.86 -25.47 12.61
C CYS A 172 11.91 -24.41 12.26
N VAL A 173 12.20 -23.51 13.20
CA VAL A 173 13.20 -22.45 13.02
C VAL A 173 14.26 -22.51 14.11
N ASN A 174 15.51 -22.45 13.67
CA ASN A 174 16.69 -22.56 14.50
C ASN A 174 17.44 -21.24 14.63
N THR A 175 17.43 -20.43 13.57
CA THR A 175 18.12 -19.14 13.50
C THR A 175 17.15 -17.95 13.44
N LYS A 176 17.67 -16.76 13.69
CA LYS A 176 16.90 -15.51 13.58
C LYS A 176 16.46 -15.27 12.13
N GLU A 177 17.32 -15.62 11.18
CA GLU A 177 17.11 -15.47 9.75
C GLU A 177 15.99 -16.40 9.27
N GLU A 178 16.02 -17.67 9.68
CA GLU A 178 14.93 -18.63 9.44
C GLU A 178 13.60 -18.18 10.05
N LEU A 179 13.64 -17.60 11.26
CA LEU A 179 12.44 -17.05 11.90
C LEU A 179 11.82 -15.92 11.07
N VAL A 180 12.64 -15.01 10.53
CA VAL A 180 12.17 -13.91 9.66
C VAL A 180 11.62 -14.46 8.35
N ALA A 181 12.33 -15.38 7.71
CA ALA A 181 11.92 -16.02 6.47
C ALA A 181 10.60 -16.78 6.63
N ALA A 182 10.47 -17.60 7.69
CA ALA A 182 9.27 -18.40 7.94
C ALA A 182 7.98 -17.56 8.04
N TRP A 183 8.05 -16.38 8.69
CA TRP A 183 6.92 -15.47 8.71
C TRP A 183 6.61 -14.86 7.34
N GLY A 184 7.65 -14.48 6.59
CA GLY A 184 7.52 -13.98 5.22
C GLY A 184 6.89 -15.00 4.28
N ASP A 185 7.41 -16.23 4.28
CA ASP A 185 6.93 -17.33 3.44
C ASP A 185 5.51 -17.73 3.80
N SER A 186 5.19 -17.81 5.10
CA SER A 186 3.83 -18.04 5.57
C SER A 186 2.85 -16.97 5.06
N LEU A 187 3.28 -15.70 4.99
CA LEU A 187 2.46 -14.63 4.42
C LEU A 187 2.33 -14.79 2.89
N HIS A 188 3.42 -15.01 2.18
CA HIS A 188 3.43 -15.11 0.71
C HIS A 188 2.73 -16.38 0.19
N ASN A 189 2.63 -17.43 1.00
CA ASN A 189 1.90 -18.63 0.65
C ASN A 189 0.40 -18.52 0.97
N SER A 190 -0.02 -17.52 1.74
CA SER A 190 -1.44 -17.25 1.99
C SER A 190 -2.15 -16.67 0.75
N VAL A 191 -3.45 -16.95 0.62
CA VAL A 191 -4.29 -16.40 -0.47
C VAL A 191 -4.26 -14.87 -0.49
N ASP A 192 -4.25 -14.25 0.68
CA ASP A 192 -4.32 -12.79 0.83
C ASP A 192 -2.96 -12.11 0.64
N GLY A 193 -1.87 -12.78 1.03
CA GLY A 193 -0.50 -12.24 1.03
C GLY A 193 0.36 -12.59 -0.18
N ARG A 194 -0.07 -13.51 -1.07
CA ARG A 194 0.71 -13.93 -2.26
C ARG A 194 1.24 -12.78 -3.11
N GLY A 195 0.40 -11.77 -3.36
CA GLY A 195 0.77 -10.59 -4.15
C GLY A 195 1.81 -9.67 -3.48
N LEU A 196 2.10 -9.86 -2.19
CA LEU A 196 3.08 -9.06 -1.45
C LEU A 196 4.52 -9.51 -1.66
N ARG A 197 4.75 -10.66 -2.32
CA ARG A 197 6.10 -11.16 -2.61
C ARG A 197 6.96 -10.14 -3.36
N GLU A 198 6.35 -9.35 -4.24
CA GLU A 198 7.01 -8.29 -5.01
C GLU A 198 7.61 -7.18 -4.13
N LEU A 199 7.15 -6.99 -2.89
CA LEU A 199 7.65 -5.96 -1.99
C LEU A 199 9.10 -6.17 -1.56
N VAL A 200 9.59 -7.42 -1.58
CA VAL A 200 10.99 -7.74 -1.24
C VAL A 200 11.93 -6.97 -2.18
N ALA A 201 11.57 -6.85 -3.46
CA ALA A 201 12.31 -6.09 -4.46
C ALA A 201 11.93 -4.60 -4.53
N SER A 202 10.92 -4.15 -3.77
CA SER A 202 10.36 -2.79 -3.83
C SER A 202 10.12 -2.16 -2.44
N PRO A 203 11.17 -1.99 -1.62
CA PRO A 203 11.02 -1.53 -0.23
C PRO A 203 10.47 -0.09 -0.13
N LEU A 204 10.69 0.75 -1.16
CA LEU A 204 10.17 2.13 -1.19
C LEU A 204 8.63 2.18 -1.11
N SER A 205 7.97 1.13 -1.61
CA SER A 205 6.52 0.99 -1.57
C SER A 205 5.96 0.89 -0.14
N ASN A 206 6.79 0.56 0.86
CA ASN A 206 6.39 0.41 2.26
C ASN A 206 6.58 1.68 3.11
N ARG A 207 7.09 2.78 2.54
CA ARG A 207 7.41 3.97 3.34
C ARG A 207 6.18 4.53 4.09
N TRP A 208 4.99 4.49 3.50
CA TRP A 208 3.73 4.89 4.17
C TRP A 208 3.37 3.99 5.38
N LEU A 209 3.86 2.74 5.40
CA LEU A 209 3.70 1.81 6.52
C LEU A 209 4.77 2.02 7.60
N VAL A 210 5.96 2.49 7.20
CA VAL A 210 7.08 2.80 8.12
C VAL A 210 6.85 4.13 8.84
N PHE A 211 6.28 5.12 8.16
CA PHE A 211 6.03 6.48 8.66
C PHE A 211 4.52 6.79 8.71
N PRO A 212 3.76 6.13 9.60
CA PRO A 212 2.30 6.27 9.69
C PRO A 212 1.84 7.71 10.00
N GLU A 213 2.67 8.51 10.68
CA GLU A 213 2.39 9.90 11.02
C GLU A 213 2.22 10.81 9.79
N ARG A 214 2.71 10.38 8.62
CA ARG A 214 2.59 11.11 7.36
C ARG A 214 1.33 10.75 6.57
N VAL A 215 0.49 9.86 7.11
CA VAL A 215 -0.70 9.34 6.44
C VAL A 215 -1.91 9.55 7.34
N PHE A 216 -3.00 10.09 6.80
CA PHE A 216 -4.25 10.18 7.56
C PHE A 216 -4.68 8.81 8.07
N SER A 217 -5.04 8.70 9.35
CA SER A 217 -5.32 7.43 10.04
C SER A 217 -6.33 6.55 9.30
N ARG A 218 -7.38 7.17 8.71
CA ARG A 218 -8.36 6.45 7.88
C ARG A 218 -7.73 5.80 6.64
N ILE A 219 -6.83 6.51 5.96
CA ILE A 219 -6.11 5.99 4.80
C ILE A 219 -5.11 4.91 5.22
N PHE A 220 -4.45 5.09 6.37
CA PHE A 220 -3.54 4.09 6.91
C PHE A 220 -4.24 2.75 7.18
N ILE A 221 -5.34 2.78 7.95
CA ILE A 221 -6.13 1.58 8.28
C ILE A 221 -6.66 0.90 7.01
N ARG A 222 -7.29 1.67 6.12
CA ARG A 222 -7.85 1.12 4.88
C ARG A 222 -6.78 0.67 3.90
N GLY A 223 -5.63 1.33 3.88
CA GLY A 223 -4.46 0.96 3.11
C GLY A 223 -3.93 -0.39 3.55
N ILE A 224 -3.86 -0.66 4.86
CA ILE A 224 -3.49 -1.97 5.42
C ILE A 224 -4.50 -3.04 4.99
N GLN A 225 -5.80 -2.73 5.09
CA GLN A 225 -6.85 -3.65 4.63
C GLN A 225 -6.73 -3.95 3.13
N LEU A 226 -6.48 -2.93 2.29
CA LEU A 226 -6.27 -3.12 0.85
C LEU A 226 -5.01 -3.95 0.57
N ARG A 227 -3.91 -3.66 1.27
CA ARG A 227 -2.60 -4.30 1.08
C ARG A 227 -2.68 -5.81 1.28
N CYS A 228 -3.45 -6.28 2.25
CA CYS A 228 -3.63 -7.72 2.50
C CYS A 228 -5.01 -8.25 2.03
N ASN A 229 -5.65 -7.62 1.03
CA ASN A 229 -6.93 -8.08 0.48
C ASN A 229 -8.06 -8.30 1.52
N LEU A 230 -8.06 -7.54 2.60
CA LEU A 230 -8.99 -7.66 3.73
C LEU A 230 -10.27 -6.84 3.56
N LEU A 231 -10.34 -6.00 2.52
CA LEU A 231 -11.56 -5.28 2.19
C LEU A 231 -12.67 -6.28 1.82
N ARG A 232 -13.89 -5.99 2.27
CA ARG A 232 -15.05 -6.89 2.08
C ARG A 232 -15.36 -7.04 0.59
N THR A 233 -15.50 -8.27 0.13
CA THR A 233 -16.09 -8.64 -1.17
C THR A 233 -16.93 -9.91 -1.01
N ARG A 234 -17.77 -10.28 -2.00
CA ARG A 234 -18.54 -11.54 -1.94
C ARG A 234 -17.62 -12.76 -1.92
N VAL A 235 -16.57 -12.80 -2.75
CA VAL A 235 -15.57 -13.89 -2.73
C VAL A 235 -14.94 -14.07 -1.35
N ARG A 236 -14.58 -12.97 -0.67
CA ARG A 236 -14.04 -13.04 0.70
C ARG A 236 -15.10 -13.48 1.72
N SER A 237 -16.32 -12.96 1.60
CA SER A 237 -17.42 -13.27 2.53
C SER A 237 -17.81 -14.75 2.47
N ALA A 238 -17.78 -15.36 1.28
CA ALA A 238 -18.08 -16.77 1.06
C ALA A 238 -17.14 -17.74 1.80
N ARG A 239 -15.92 -17.31 2.18
CA ARG A 239 -14.98 -18.13 2.98
C ARG A 239 -15.54 -18.54 4.34
N HIS A 240 -16.52 -17.80 4.87
CA HIS A 240 -17.08 -18.01 6.20
C HIS A 240 -18.36 -18.86 6.20
N GLY A 241 -18.67 -19.54 5.08
CA GLY A 241 -19.66 -20.62 5.08
C GLY A 241 -21.12 -20.19 5.28
N HIS A 242 -21.47 -18.93 5.06
CA HIS A 242 -22.88 -18.56 4.91
C HIS A 242 -23.40 -19.12 3.58
N GLY A 243 -23.88 -20.36 3.60
CA GLY A 243 -24.49 -21.03 2.45
C GLY A 243 -25.56 -20.15 1.80
N GLY A 244 -25.57 -20.12 0.46
CA GLY A 244 -26.58 -19.40 -0.34
C GLY A 244 -26.15 -18.02 -0.88
N GLN A 245 -25.00 -17.47 -0.49
CA GLN A 245 -24.54 -16.19 -1.05
C GLN A 245 -23.76 -16.37 -2.36
N THR A 246 -24.26 -15.77 -3.44
CA THR A 246 -23.54 -15.70 -4.72
C THR A 246 -22.19 -14.99 -4.58
N ILE A 247 -21.16 -15.53 -5.24
CA ILE A 247 -19.83 -14.89 -5.34
C ILE A 247 -19.74 -13.90 -6.50
N LEU A 248 -20.76 -13.84 -7.37
CA LEU A 248 -20.75 -13.02 -8.58
C LEU A 248 -20.76 -11.53 -8.23
N CYS A 249 -20.17 -10.72 -9.11
CA CYS A 249 -20.09 -9.28 -8.98
C CYS A 249 -21.47 -8.64 -8.84
N ARG A 250 -21.66 -7.78 -7.83
CA ARG A 250 -22.89 -6.97 -7.70
C ARG A 250 -23.17 -6.06 -8.90
N GLY A 251 -22.18 -5.81 -9.74
CA GLY A 251 -22.35 -5.09 -11.00
C GLY A 251 -22.87 -5.92 -12.16
N ASN A 252 -23.34 -7.15 -11.91
CA ASN A 252 -23.95 -8.06 -12.88
C ASN A 252 -23.11 -8.31 -14.15
N CYS A 253 -21.79 -8.27 -14.02
CA CYS A 253 -20.87 -8.50 -15.14
C CYS A 253 -20.41 -9.98 -15.27
N GLY A 254 -21.06 -10.91 -14.56
CA GLY A 254 -20.78 -12.34 -14.60
C GLY A 254 -19.47 -12.81 -13.94
N GLN A 255 -18.60 -11.90 -13.50
CA GLN A 255 -17.30 -12.25 -12.89
C GLN A 255 -17.38 -12.40 -11.37
N PRO A 256 -16.50 -13.20 -10.72
CA PRO A 256 -16.41 -13.26 -9.26
C PRO A 256 -16.03 -11.90 -8.64
N GLU A 257 -16.76 -11.48 -7.60
CA GLU A 257 -16.49 -10.23 -6.88
C GLU A 257 -15.25 -10.35 -5.98
N SER A 258 -14.08 -10.21 -6.59
CA SER A 258 -12.79 -10.08 -5.93
C SER A 258 -12.30 -8.63 -5.97
N LEU A 259 -11.32 -8.29 -5.13
CA LEU A 259 -10.69 -6.97 -5.19
C LEU A 259 -9.98 -6.74 -6.52
N VAL A 260 -9.31 -7.76 -7.06
CA VAL A 260 -8.70 -7.70 -8.39
C VAL A 260 -9.76 -7.34 -9.43
N HIS A 261 -10.90 -8.05 -9.44
CA HIS A 261 -12.00 -7.74 -10.34
C HIS A 261 -12.50 -6.29 -10.19
N ILE A 262 -12.85 -5.87 -8.98
CA ILE A 262 -13.37 -4.51 -8.70
C ILE A 262 -12.37 -3.43 -9.13
N LEU A 263 -11.08 -3.63 -8.86
CA LEU A 263 -10.07 -2.59 -8.98
C LEU A 263 -9.38 -2.56 -10.34
N GLN A 264 -9.58 -3.57 -11.18
CA GLN A 264 -8.87 -3.70 -12.48
C GLN A 264 -9.83 -3.85 -13.65
N PHE A 265 -10.96 -4.54 -13.50
CA PHE A 265 -11.75 -5.00 -14.64
C PHE A 265 -13.21 -4.50 -14.65
N CYS A 266 -13.88 -4.43 -13.49
CA CYS A 266 -15.32 -4.18 -13.38
C CYS A 266 -15.81 -2.92 -14.12
N TRP A 267 -16.77 -3.03 -15.04
CA TRP A 267 -17.22 -1.87 -15.83
C TRP A 267 -17.75 -0.70 -14.97
N ILE A 268 -18.41 -0.98 -13.83
CA ILE A 268 -18.90 0.04 -12.88
C ILE A 268 -17.79 0.97 -12.39
N THR A 269 -16.57 0.47 -12.28
CA THR A 269 -15.45 1.24 -11.73
C THR A 269 -14.55 1.85 -12.79
N HIS A 270 -14.91 1.78 -14.08
CA HIS A 270 -14.07 2.25 -15.19
C HIS A 270 -13.56 3.69 -14.95
N ASP A 271 -14.46 4.65 -14.75
CA ASP A 271 -14.09 6.06 -14.54
C ASP A 271 -13.21 6.26 -13.31
N ALA A 272 -13.49 5.53 -12.23
CA ALA A 272 -12.70 5.60 -11.01
C ALA A 272 -11.30 5.00 -11.19
N ARG A 273 -11.13 4.00 -12.06
CA ARG A 273 -9.82 3.47 -12.45
C ARG A 273 -9.04 4.46 -13.30
N CYS A 274 -9.69 5.08 -14.29
CA CYS A 274 -9.09 6.15 -15.11
C CYS A 274 -8.66 7.33 -14.23
N ALA A 275 -9.50 7.75 -13.28
CA ALA A 275 -9.16 8.82 -12.34
C ALA A 275 -7.99 8.47 -11.40
N ARG A 276 -7.87 7.20 -10.97
CA ARG A 276 -6.71 6.72 -10.20
C ARG A 276 -5.43 6.82 -11.02
N HIS A 277 -5.46 6.30 -12.24
CA HIS A 277 -4.36 6.34 -13.19
C HIS A 277 -3.89 7.77 -13.45
N ASN A 278 -4.82 8.66 -13.84
CA ASN A 278 -4.52 10.05 -14.20
C ASN A 278 -3.96 10.84 -13.01
N ARG A 279 -4.33 10.48 -11.77
CA ARG A 279 -3.73 11.13 -10.59
C ARG A 279 -2.25 10.83 -10.44
N VAL A 280 -1.83 9.59 -10.73
CA VAL A 280 -0.42 9.21 -10.68
C VAL A 280 0.34 9.92 -11.81
N ALA A 281 -0.19 9.91 -13.04
CA ALA A 281 0.42 10.60 -14.18
C ALA A 281 0.58 12.11 -13.91
N ARG A 282 -0.48 12.79 -13.47
CA ARG A 282 -0.44 14.24 -13.17
C ARG A 282 0.54 14.59 -12.06
N GLU A 283 0.62 13.79 -11.00
CA GLU A 283 1.60 14.04 -9.94
C GLU A 283 3.03 13.85 -10.46
N LEU A 284 3.27 12.83 -11.29
CA LEU A 284 4.57 12.63 -11.90
C LEU A 284 4.96 13.80 -12.82
N ALA A 285 4.04 14.25 -13.68
CA ALA A 285 4.23 15.42 -14.54
C ALA A 285 4.56 16.68 -13.73
N LYS A 286 3.80 16.95 -12.66
CA LYS A 286 4.03 18.07 -11.76
C LYS A 286 5.43 18.04 -11.14
N ARG A 287 5.92 16.87 -10.73
CA ARG A 287 7.24 16.73 -10.11
C ARG A 287 8.37 16.87 -11.13
N LEU A 288 8.20 16.34 -12.34
CA LEU A 288 9.16 16.51 -13.43
C LEU A 288 9.27 17.97 -13.86
N ARG A 289 8.15 18.70 -13.99
CA ARG A 289 8.17 20.14 -14.29
C ARG A 289 8.95 20.95 -13.25
N ARG A 290 8.84 20.61 -11.96
CA ARG A 290 9.62 21.24 -10.89
C ARG A 290 11.13 20.96 -10.98
N LEU A 291 11.53 19.89 -11.66
CA LEU A 291 12.93 19.57 -11.96
C LEU A 291 13.40 20.20 -13.28
N GLY A 292 12.61 21.08 -13.90
CA GLY A 292 12.96 21.76 -15.15
C GLY A 292 12.69 20.95 -16.42
N TYR A 293 11.94 19.84 -16.34
CA TYR A 293 11.50 19.15 -17.56
C TYR A 293 10.34 19.90 -18.23
N THR A 294 10.38 20.00 -19.55
CA THR A 294 9.20 20.29 -20.36
C THR A 294 8.38 19.01 -20.45
N VAL A 295 7.15 19.00 -19.93
CA VAL A 295 6.32 17.79 -19.87
C VAL A 295 5.04 17.98 -20.68
N PHE A 296 4.88 17.13 -21.70
CA PHE A 296 3.68 17.00 -22.49
C PHE A 296 2.81 15.89 -21.90
N GLU A 297 1.57 16.22 -21.58
CA GLU A 297 0.56 15.25 -21.16
C GLU A 297 -0.25 14.86 -22.38
N GLU A 298 -0.42 13.54 -22.61
CA GLU A 298 -1.38 13.04 -23.59
C GLU A 298 -1.13 13.57 -25.04
N LEU A 299 0.14 13.82 -25.42
CA LEU A 299 0.53 14.27 -26.76
C LEU A 299 0.09 13.26 -27.81
N ARG A 300 -0.63 13.73 -28.85
CA ARG A 300 -1.02 12.91 -30.00
C ARG A 300 0.07 12.97 -31.05
N ALA A 301 0.71 11.84 -31.31
CA ALA A 301 1.70 11.69 -32.37
C ALA A 301 1.09 10.88 -33.52
N PRO A 302 0.83 11.49 -34.70
CA PRO A 302 0.27 10.80 -35.86
C PRO A 302 1.18 9.68 -36.35
N THR A 303 0.58 8.56 -36.75
CA THR A 303 1.24 7.44 -37.43
C THR A 303 0.69 7.29 -38.84
N SER A 304 1.20 6.33 -39.61
CA SER A 304 0.74 6.07 -40.99
C SER A 304 -0.77 5.80 -41.09
N THR A 305 -1.34 5.12 -40.09
CA THR A 305 -2.72 4.63 -40.09
C THR A 305 -3.59 5.18 -38.96
N SER A 306 -3.00 5.83 -37.95
CA SER A 306 -3.70 6.30 -36.75
C SER A 306 -2.89 7.35 -35.99
N PHE A 307 -2.90 7.31 -34.66
CA PHE A 307 -2.02 8.07 -33.79
C PHE A 307 -1.65 7.27 -32.54
N ILE A 308 -0.48 7.56 -31.98
CA ILE A 308 -0.11 7.10 -30.64
C ILE A 308 -0.24 8.25 -29.65
N LYS A 309 -0.60 7.91 -28.41
CA LYS A 309 -0.85 8.85 -27.33
C LYS A 309 -0.28 8.31 -26.01
N PRO A 310 1.01 8.50 -25.72
CA PRO A 310 1.56 8.18 -24.40
C PRO A 310 0.98 9.10 -23.32
N ASP A 311 0.95 8.63 -22.08
CA ASP A 311 0.46 9.45 -20.96
C ASP A 311 1.30 10.71 -20.77
N LEU A 312 2.64 10.56 -20.74
CA LEU A 312 3.58 11.63 -20.52
C LEU A 312 4.78 11.53 -21.46
N ILE A 313 5.26 12.68 -21.91
CA ILE A 313 6.58 12.83 -22.54
C ILE A 313 7.33 13.94 -21.81
N ALA A 314 8.44 13.59 -21.17
CA ALA A 314 9.28 14.53 -20.44
C ALA A 314 10.56 14.81 -21.23
N VAL A 315 10.79 16.07 -21.58
CA VAL A 315 11.93 16.52 -22.38
C VAL A 315 12.85 17.39 -21.53
N ARG A 316 14.15 17.09 -21.56
CA ARG A 316 15.20 17.92 -20.96
C ARG A 316 16.52 17.65 -21.69
N GLU A 317 17.31 18.70 -21.95
CA GLU A 317 18.63 18.58 -22.58
C GLU A 317 18.61 17.73 -23.87
N ARG A 318 17.65 18.03 -24.76
CA ARG A 318 17.41 17.31 -26.03
C ARG A 318 17.14 15.80 -25.89
N ARG A 319 16.82 15.33 -24.69
CA ARG A 319 16.41 13.94 -24.43
C ARG A 319 14.94 13.89 -24.04
N ALA A 320 14.16 13.11 -24.78
CA ALA A 320 12.77 12.80 -24.46
C ALA A 320 12.66 11.45 -23.73
N THR A 321 11.85 11.42 -22.67
CA THR A 321 11.46 10.20 -21.97
C THR A 321 9.95 10.03 -22.03
N VAL A 322 9.50 8.95 -22.68
CA VAL A 322 8.09 8.55 -22.70
C VAL A 322 7.79 7.75 -21.43
N ILE A 323 6.81 8.22 -20.66
CA ILE A 323 6.41 7.60 -19.40
C ILE A 323 4.93 7.26 -19.46
N ASP A 324 4.66 5.97 -19.65
CA ASP A 324 3.29 5.45 -19.68
C ASP A 324 2.97 4.80 -18.34
N VAL A 325 1.97 5.32 -17.64
CA VAL A 325 1.57 4.88 -16.31
C VAL A 325 0.69 3.63 -16.45
N SER A 326 0.78 2.73 -15.48
CA SER A 326 -0.16 1.61 -15.39
C SER A 326 -0.35 1.14 -13.97
N ILE A 327 -1.62 0.93 -13.64
CA ILE A 327 -2.02 0.32 -12.38
C ILE A 327 -2.45 -1.11 -12.65
N VAL A 328 -1.69 -2.10 -12.16
CA VAL A 328 -1.80 -3.50 -12.58
C VAL A 328 -2.23 -4.44 -11.45
N SER A 329 -2.64 -5.66 -11.81
CA SER A 329 -2.76 -6.78 -10.88
C SER A 329 -1.39 -7.24 -10.36
N ASP A 330 -1.38 -7.86 -9.19
CA ASP A 330 -0.17 -8.46 -8.61
C ASP A 330 0.44 -9.47 -9.60
N GLY A 331 1.77 -9.55 -9.70
CA GLY A 331 2.49 -10.50 -10.56
C GLY A 331 2.64 -10.06 -12.03
N ARG A 332 2.01 -8.96 -12.46
CA ARG A 332 1.97 -8.54 -13.88
C ARG A 332 3.05 -7.52 -14.27
N GLY A 333 3.90 -7.10 -13.33
CA GLY A 333 4.87 -6.01 -13.54
C GLY A 333 5.81 -6.23 -14.73
N VAL A 334 6.43 -7.41 -14.82
CA VAL A 334 7.37 -7.75 -15.90
C VAL A 334 6.67 -7.79 -17.26
N THR A 335 5.52 -8.47 -17.33
CA THR A 335 4.76 -8.61 -18.58
C THR A 335 4.36 -7.24 -19.12
N VAL A 336 3.76 -6.39 -18.28
CA VAL A 336 3.30 -5.04 -18.69
C VAL A 336 4.48 -4.12 -19.02
N TRP A 337 5.62 -4.28 -18.34
CA TRP A 337 6.84 -3.55 -18.68
C TRP A 337 7.31 -3.88 -20.09
N ASN A 338 7.40 -5.17 -20.42
CA ASN A 338 7.86 -5.64 -21.73
C ASN A 338 6.86 -5.25 -22.83
N GLU A 339 5.55 -5.44 -22.62
CA GLU A 339 4.50 -5.02 -23.54
C GLU A 339 4.59 -3.52 -23.86
N LYS A 340 4.80 -2.66 -22.85
CA LYS A 340 4.95 -1.21 -23.06
C LYS A 340 6.26 -0.83 -23.73
N LYS A 341 7.37 -1.49 -23.37
CA LYS A 341 8.67 -1.27 -24.01
C LYS A 341 8.62 -1.66 -25.48
N GLN A 342 8.04 -2.81 -25.80
CA GLN A 342 7.84 -3.27 -27.17
C GLN A 342 6.91 -2.33 -27.93
N LYS A 343 5.77 -1.95 -27.32
CA LYS A 343 4.82 -1.04 -27.95
C LYS A 343 5.48 0.28 -28.31
N TYR A 344 6.07 1.01 -27.37
CA TYR A 344 6.56 2.35 -27.67
C TYR A 344 7.96 2.36 -28.30
N GLY A 345 8.72 1.28 -28.16
CA GLY A 345 10.06 1.15 -28.74
C GLY A 345 10.09 0.72 -30.22
N ALA A 346 8.94 0.50 -30.86
CA ALA A 346 8.90 0.28 -32.30
C ALA A 346 9.27 1.57 -33.06
N ASP A 347 10.04 1.42 -34.14
CA ASP A 347 10.61 2.55 -34.89
C ASP A 347 9.53 3.52 -35.40
N GLU A 348 8.40 3.00 -35.90
CA GLU A 348 7.27 3.82 -36.37
C GLU A 348 6.80 4.81 -35.29
N PHE A 349 6.63 4.34 -34.05
CA PHE A 349 6.13 5.19 -32.97
C PHE A 349 7.19 6.14 -32.43
N SER A 350 8.45 5.70 -32.41
CA SER A 350 9.56 6.57 -32.03
C SER A 350 9.68 7.74 -33.00
N LEU A 351 9.62 7.47 -34.31
CA LEU A 351 9.63 8.47 -35.38
C LEU A 351 8.41 9.39 -35.30
N ALA A 352 7.21 8.85 -35.06
CA ALA A 352 5.99 9.63 -34.88
C ALA A 352 6.11 10.62 -33.71
N ILE A 353 6.62 10.16 -32.56
CA ILE A 353 6.80 11.00 -31.37
C ILE A 353 7.84 12.09 -31.63
N ILE A 354 8.99 11.75 -32.21
CA ILE A 354 10.05 12.73 -32.53
C ILE A 354 9.52 13.79 -33.51
N SER A 355 8.79 13.37 -34.54
CA SER A 355 8.19 14.27 -35.53
C SER A 355 7.17 15.20 -34.89
N ALA A 356 6.31 14.68 -34.02
CA ALA A 356 5.32 15.48 -33.29
C ALA A 356 5.98 16.50 -32.33
N LEU A 357 7.06 16.12 -31.67
CA LEU A 357 7.84 17.04 -30.82
C LEU A 357 8.52 18.14 -31.64
N ARG A 358 9.12 17.79 -32.80
CA ARG A 358 9.73 18.77 -33.70
C ARG A 358 8.71 19.78 -34.23
N ALA A 359 7.51 19.32 -34.59
CA ALA A 359 6.43 20.19 -35.09
C ALA A 359 5.99 21.26 -34.08
N ILE A 360 6.21 21.02 -32.77
CA ILE A 360 5.93 21.99 -31.69
C ILE A 360 7.20 22.70 -31.19
N GLY A 361 8.29 22.68 -31.97
CA GLY A 361 9.54 23.37 -31.67
C GLY A 361 10.42 22.70 -30.60
N CYS A 362 10.21 21.40 -30.34
CA CYS A 362 10.99 20.64 -29.37
C CYS A 362 11.86 19.58 -30.07
N ASP A 363 13.10 19.96 -30.41
CA ASP A 363 14.06 19.01 -30.97
C ASP A 363 14.67 18.11 -29.89
N VAL A 364 14.80 16.83 -30.25
CA VAL A 364 15.36 15.79 -29.39
C VAL A 364 16.29 14.89 -30.19
N ASP A 365 17.40 14.50 -29.56
CA ASP A 365 18.41 13.59 -30.13
C ASP A 365 18.15 12.15 -29.71
N PHE A 366 17.56 11.96 -28.53
CA PHE A 366 17.33 10.64 -27.94
C PHE A 366 15.91 10.52 -27.39
N LEU A 367 15.24 9.43 -27.75
CA LEU A 367 13.96 9.03 -27.18
C LEU A 367 14.16 7.75 -26.36
N VAL A 368 13.71 7.75 -25.10
CA VAL A 368 13.74 6.57 -24.24
C VAL A 368 12.37 6.29 -23.65
N HIS A 369 12.01 5.00 -23.54
CA HIS A 369 10.73 4.58 -22.96
C HIS A 369 10.94 4.08 -21.54
N GLN A 370 10.25 4.64 -20.56
CA GLN A 370 10.37 4.27 -19.15
C GLN A 370 8.99 4.17 -18.50
N PRO A 371 8.30 3.02 -18.59
CA PRO A 371 6.97 2.85 -18.02
C PRO A 371 6.91 3.03 -16.50
N MET A 372 5.82 3.60 -15.98
CA MET A 372 5.57 3.71 -14.55
C MET A 372 4.50 2.71 -14.11
N ILE A 373 4.91 1.58 -13.54
CA ILE A 373 4.02 0.48 -13.18
C ILE A 373 3.88 0.38 -11.67
N ILE A 374 2.64 0.39 -11.18
CA ILE A 374 2.30 0.22 -9.76
C ILE A 374 1.18 -0.82 -9.65
N SER A 375 1.23 -1.74 -8.70
CA SER A 375 0.09 -2.63 -8.45
C SER A 375 -1.10 -1.87 -7.85
N TYR A 376 -2.32 -2.42 -7.96
CA TYR A 376 -3.49 -1.83 -7.28
C TYR A 376 -3.34 -1.75 -5.76
N ARG A 377 -2.42 -2.54 -5.17
CA ARG A 377 -2.05 -2.50 -3.75
C ARG A 377 -1.00 -1.44 -3.43
N GLY A 378 -0.50 -0.69 -4.42
CA GLY A 378 0.53 0.34 -4.26
C GLY A 378 1.95 -0.22 -4.14
N ILE A 379 2.29 -1.24 -4.92
CA ILE A 379 3.65 -1.78 -5.02
C ILE A 379 4.25 -1.28 -6.33
N CYS A 380 5.28 -0.45 -6.28
CA CYS A 380 5.96 0.03 -7.48
C CYS A 380 6.83 -1.09 -8.05
N PHE A 381 6.79 -1.26 -9.37
CA PHE A 381 7.70 -2.18 -10.05
C PHE A 381 9.16 -1.67 -9.94
N PRO A 382 10.15 -2.52 -9.59
CA PRO A 382 11.51 -2.05 -9.30
C PRO A 382 12.16 -1.26 -10.44
N GLN A 383 11.94 -1.66 -11.69
CA GLN A 383 12.46 -1.00 -12.88
C GLN A 383 11.82 0.38 -13.07
N SER A 384 10.52 0.53 -12.80
CA SER A 384 9.84 1.82 -12.80
C SER A 384 10.40 2.74 -11.71
N ALA A 385 10.65 2.23 -10.51
CA ALA A 385 11.28 3.00 -9.45
C ALA A 385 12.68 3.48 -9.84
N LYS A 386 13.52 2.59 -10.39
CA LYS A 386 14.86 2.93 -10.89
C LYS A 386 14.80 3.99 -11.99
N ALA A 387 13.87 3.86 -12.93
CA ALA A 387 13.73 4.79 -14.04
C ALA A 387 13.32 6.19 -13.58
N VAL A 388 12.31 6.28 -12.71
CA VAL A 388 11.85 7.55 -12.12
C VAL A 388 12.96 8.22 -11.32
N ILE A 389 13.74 7.45 -10.54
CA ILE A 389 14.91 7.98 -9.82
C ILE A 389 16.00 8.45 -10.79
N GLY A 390 16.22 7.74 -11.89
CA GLY A 390 17.14 8.13 -12.96
C GLY A 390 16.77 9.43 -13.68
N LEU A 391 15.50 9.86 -13.60
CA LEU A 391 15.03 11.18 -14.04
C LEU A 391 15.22 12.29 -13.00
N GLY A 392 15.99 12.03 -11.93
CA GLY A 392 16.28 12.98 -10.86
C GLY A 392 15.20 13.07 -9.77
N LEU A 393 14.15 12.24 -9.81
CA LEU A 393 13.12 12.25 -8.78
C LEU A 393 13.56 11.50 -7.52
N SER A 394 13.19 12.04 -6.36
CA SER A 394 13.57 11.45 -5.07
C SER A 394 12.89 10.08 -4.82
N LYS A 395 13.52 9.27 -3.96
CA LYS A 395 12.90 8.04 -3.40
C LYS A 395 11.56 8.31 -2.70
N VAL A 396 11.39 9.50 -2.13
CA VAL A 396 10.14 9.93 -1.49
C VAL A 396 9.04 10.09 -2.54
N THR A 397 9.36 10.63 -3.71
CA THR A 397 8.40 10.75 -4.83
C THR A 397 7.85 9.37 -5.22
N VAL A 398 8.71 8.35 -5.36
CA VAL A 398 8.26 6.99 -5.70
C VAL A 398 7.28 6.45 -4.65
N SER A 399 7.56 6.67 -3.37
CA SER A 399 6.65 6.31 -2.27
C SER A 399 5.31 7.06 -2.36
N ASP A 400 5.35 8.38 -2.62
CA ASP A 400 4.15 9.19 -2.71
C ASP A 400 3.25 8.73 -3.87
N LEU A 401 3.83 8.35 -5.01
CA LEU A 401 3.10 7.75 -6.14
C LEU A 401 2.44 6.41 -5.75
N CYS A 402 3.12 5.57 -4.97
CA CYS A 402 2.55 4.33 -4.43
C CYS A 402 1.35 4.62 -3.52
N LEU A 403 1.46 5.60 -2.63
CA LEU A 403 0.38 6.01 -1.74
C LEU A 403 -0.79 6.61 -2.51
N LEU A 404 -0.53 7.38 -3.57
CA LEU A 404 -1.57 7.89 -4.47
C LEU A 404 -2.32 6.76 -5.18
N ALA A 405 -1.61 5.71 -5.61
CA ALA A 405 -2.24 4.51 -6.17
C ALA A 405 -3.13 3.81 -5.14
N ILE A 406 -2.69 3.66 -3.88
CA ILE A 406 -3.50 3.11 -2.78
C ILE A 406 -4.75 3.94 -2.56
N VAL A 407 -4.62 5.26 -2.42
CA VAL A 407 -5.75 6.17 -2.22
C VAL A 407 -6.72 6.09 -3.39
N GLY A 408 -6.21 6.01 -4.62
CA GLY A 408 -7.03 5.82 -5.81
C GLY A 408 -7.77 4.49 -5.80
N SER A 409 -7.11 3.38 -5.47
CA SER A 409 -7.74 2.06 -5.35
C SER A 409 -8.83 2.03 -4.27
N LEU A 410 -8.62 2.67 -3.13
CA LEU A 410 -9.65 2.80 -2.10
C LEU A 410 -10.86 3.58 -2.59
N ARG A 411 -10.67 4.64 -3.39
CA ARG A 411 -11.77 5.38 -4.02
C ARG A 411 -12.49 4.54 -5.07
N THR A 412 -11.76 3.78 -5.89
CA THR A 412 -12.35 2.85 -6.86
C THR A 412 -13.23 1.81 -6.16
N TYR A 413 -12.76 1.25 -5.04
CA TYR A 413 -13.54 0.35 -4.21
C TYR A 413 -14.79 1.03 -3.61
N ASP A 414 -14.65 2.26 -3.09
CA ASP A 414 -15.80 3.01 -2.56
C ASP A 414 -16.85 3.31 -3.63
N THR A 415 -16.43 3.65 -4.85
CA THR A 415 -17.32 3.84 -5.99
C THR A 415 -18.08 2.56 -6.31
N PHE A 416 -17.40 1.41 -6.35
CA PHE A 416 -18.06 0.12 -6.55
C PHE A 416 -19.10 -0.14 -5.48
N MET A 417 -18.72 0.02 -4.20
CA MET A 417 -19.64 -0.21 -3.10
C MET A 417 -20.86 0.69 -3.22
N ARG A 418 -20.69 2.01 -3.35
CA ARG A 418 -21.81 2.96 -3.52
C ARG A 418 -22.69 2.66 -4.73
N GLY A 419 -22.09 2.29 -5.86
CA GLY A 419 -22.81 1.99 -7.10
C GLY A 419 -23.57 0.66 -7.07
N THR A 420 -23.34 -0.17 -6.06
CA THR A 420 -23.94 -1.51 -5.93
C THR A 420 -24.82 -1.69 -4.69
N TRP A 421 -24.98 -0.65 -3.87
CA TRP A 421 -26.08 -0.58 -2.92
C TRP A 421 -27.35 -0.24 -3.69
N ARG A 422 -28.09 -1.28 -4.09
CA ARG A 422 -29.48 -1.22 -4.50
C ARG A 422 -30.29 -2.12 -3.60
#